data_AF-M1ANA9-F1
#
_entry.id   AF-M1ANA9-F1
#
_cell.length_a   1.000
_cell.length_b   1.000
_cell.length_c   1.000
_cell.angle_alpha   90.00
_cell.angle_beta   90.00
_cell.angle_gamma   90.00
#
_symmetry.space_group_name_H-M   'P 1'
#
loop_
_entity.id
_entity.type
_entity.pdbx_description
1 polymer ?
#
loop_
_entity_poly.entity_id
_entity_poly.type
_entity_poly.pdbx_seq_one_letter_code
_entity_poly.pdbx_strand_id
1 'polypeptide(L)'
;MGDNLMQQSVSLLQVKDPLFKRMGASRLARFAIDDERRMKIVEIGGAQHLLNMLESARDDRTRKEALKALFAISKSGQDSNLSAN
;
A
#
# COMPACT_ATOMS: atom_id res chain seq x y z
N MET A 1 13.15 -7.75 -9.84
CA MET A 1 11.90 -7.53 -10.63
C MET A 1 10.74 -7.01 -9.76
N GLY A 2 10.57 -7.46 -8.51
CA GLY A 2 9.47 -7.03 -7.63
C GLY A 2 9.43 -5.51 -7.36
N ASP A 3 10.58 -4.89 -7.12
CA ASP A 3 10.67 -3.46 -6.77
C ASP A 3 10.16 -2.54 -7.89
N ASN A 4 10.43 -2.91 -9.15
CA ASN A 4 9.90 -2.18 -10.30
C ASN A 4 8.36 -2.24 -10.35
N LEU A 5 7.76 -3.39 -10.04
CA LEU A 5 6.30 -3.54 -9.97
C LEU A 5 5.71 -2.78 -8.78
N MET A 6 6.44 -2.68 -7.67
CA MET A 6 6.03 -1.87 -6.52
C MET A 6 6.03 -0.38 -6.87
N GLN A 7 7.09 0.12 -7.50
CA GLN A 7 7.17 1.49 -8.02
C GLN A 7 6.03 1.80 -8.99
N GLN A 8 5.78 0.92 -9.96
CA GLN A 8 4.65 1.05 -10.87
C GLN A 8 3.30 1.09 -10.13
N SER A 9 3.16 0.35 -9.03
CA SER A 9 1.94 0.36 -8.22
C SER A 9 1.74 1.70 -7.50
N VAL A 10 2.82 2.39 -7.11
CA VAL A 10 2.75 3.77 -6.59
C VAL A 10 2.36 4.74 -7.69
N SER A 11 2.93 4.63 -8.89
CA SER A 11 2.56 5.48 -10.03
C SER A 11 1.07 5.38 -10.38
N LEU A 12 0.46 4.19 -10.24
CA LEU A 12 -0.97 4.00 -10.45
C LEU A 12 -1.85 4.78 -9.45
N LEU A 13 -1.36 5.18 -8.27
CA LEU A 13 -2.13 5.98 -7.31
C LEU A 13 -2.35 7.43 -7.77
N GLN A 14 -1.48 7.91 -8.66
CA GLN A 14 -1.46 9.31 -9.11
C GLN A 14 -2.29 9.55 -10.38
N VAL A 15 -2.70 8.50 -11.08
CA VAL A 15 -3.48 8.64 -12.33
C VAL A 15 -4.91 9.12 -12.05
N LYS A 16 -5.59 9.67 -13.05
CA LYS A 16 -6.93 10.25 -12.87
C LYS A 16 -8.02 9.20 -12.61
N ASP A 17 -7.94 8.05 -13.26
CA ASP A 17 -9.00 7.04 -13.22
C ASP A 17 -9.00 6.30 -11.86
N PRO A 18 -10.12 6.31 -11.11
CA PRO A 18 -10.26 5.59 -9.84
C PRO A 18 -10.02 4.08 -9.94
N LEU A 19 -10.26 3.45 -11.09
CA LEU A 19 -9.98 2.03 -11.29
C LEU A 19 -8.48 1.72 -11.18
N PHE A 20 -7.64 2.53 -11.82
CA PHE A 20 -6.19 2.32 -11.75
C PHE A 20 -5.64 2.66 -10.37
N LYS A 21 -6.15 3.69 -9.70
CA LYS A 21 -5.79 3.98 -8.30
C LYS A 21 -6.06 2.79 -7.38
N ARG A 22 -7.25 2.20 -7.49
CA ARG A 22 -7.63 0.99 -6.73
C ARG A 22 -6.72 -0.19 -7.03
N MET A 23 -6.35 -0.37 -8.29
CA MET A 23 -5.42 -1.43 -8.69
C MET A 23 -4.04 -1.23 -8.06
N GLY A 24 -3.51 0.00 -8.07
CA GLY A 24 -2.25 0.35 -7.40
C GLY A 24 -2.29 0.04 -5.90
N ALA A 25 -3.33 0.51 -5.21
CA ALA A 25 -3.50 0.28 -3.78
C ALA A 25 -3.62 -1.22 -3.45
N SER A 26 -4.41 -1.96 -4.22
CA SER A 26 -4.56 -3.41 -4.06
C SER A 26 -3.23 -4.15 -4.24
N ARG A 27 -2.41 -3.75 -5.21
CA ARG A 27 -1.07 -4.34 -5.41
C ARG A 27 -0.12 -4.02 -4.26
N LEU A 28 -0.11 -2.78 -3.76
CA LEU A 28 0.72 -2.41 -2.60
C LEU A 28 0.36 -3.20 -1.35
N ALA A 29 -0.92 -3.43 -1.09
CA ALA A 29 -1.38 -4.28 0.01
C ALA A 29 -0.82 -5.72 -0.11
N ARG A 30 -0.74 -6.26 -1.34
CA ARG A 30 -0.18 -7.59 -1.61
C ARG A 30 1.34 -7.66 -1.49
N PHE A 31 2.04 -6.55 -1.63
CA PHE A 31 3.49 -6.50 -1.44
C PHE A 31 3.89 -6.38 0.04
N ALA A 32 3.03 -5.80 0.88
CA ALA A 32 3.28 -5.55 2.31
C ALA A 32 3.23 -6.82 3.18
N ILE A 33 4.00 -7.85 2.83
CA ILE A 33 3.99 -9.15 3.52
C ILE A 33 5.02 -9.26 4.65
N ASP A 34 6.14 -8.55 4.54
CA ASP A 34 7.26 -8.55 5.50
C ASP A 34 7.74 -7.11 5.75
N ASP A 35 8.58 -6.91 6.77
CA ASP A 35 9.02 -5.57 7.17
C ASP A 35 9.88 -4.88 6.13
N GLU A 36 10.75 -5.63 5.44
CA GLU A 36 11.59 -5.08 4.37
C GLU A 36 10.73 -4.46 3.27
N ARG A 37 9.69 -5.19 2.83
CA ARG A 37 8.76 -4.69 1.79
C ARG A 37 7.86 -3.59 2.30
N ARG A 38 7.40 -3.65 3.55
CA ARG A 38 6.61 -2.55 4.17
C ARG A 38 7.43 -1.27 4.20
N MET A 39 8.67 -1.34 4.68
CA MET A 39 9.59 -0.21 4.70
C MET A 39 9.87 0.28 3.29
N LYS A 40 10.06 -0.62 2.32
CA LYS A 40 10.28 -0.22 0.93
C LYS A 40 9.11 0.59 0.36
N ILE A 41 7.87 0.18 0.63
CA ILE A 41 6.68 0.92 0.20
C ILE A 41 6.66 2.34 0.80
N VAL A 42 7.09 2.49 2.07
CA VAL A 42 7.19 3.79 2.73
C VAL A 42 8.29 4.65 2.09
N GLU A 43 9.49 4.10 1.85
CA GLU A 43 10.62 4.81 1.23
C GLU A 43 10.28 5.39 -0.14
N ILE A 44 9.53 4.65 -0.95
CA ILE A 44 9.12 5.10 -2.30
C ILE A 44 7.90 6.02 -2.26
N GLY A 45 7.47 6.46 -1.08
CA GLY A 45 6.37 7.40 -0.87
C GLY A 45 4.98 6.78 -0.97
N GLY A 46 4.85 5.44 -1.02
CA GLY A 46 3.57 4.76 -1.20
C GLY A 46 2.54 5.11 -0.11
N ALA A 47 2.97 5.20 1.15
CA ALA A 47 2.09 5.58 2.26
C ALA A 47 1.49 6.99 2.09
N GLN A 48 2.31 7.98 1.72
CA GLN A 48 1.82 9.34 1.48
C GLN A 48 0.83 9.40 0.32
N HIS A 49 1.09 8.68 -0.77
CA HIS A 49 0.17 8.62 -1.91
C HIS A 49 -1.17 7.95 -1.55
N LEU A 50 -1.14 6.93 -0.68
CA LEU A 50 -2.36 6.29 -0.18
C LEU A 50 -3.17 7.22 0.73
N LEU A 51 -2.51 8.04 1.57
CA LEU A 51 -3.19 9.08 2.36
C LEU A 51 -3.83 10.14 1.46
N ASN A 52 -3.11 10.63 0.46
CA ASN A 52 -3.65 11.58 -0.52
C ASN A 52 -4.82 10.99 -1.32
N MET A 53 -4.76 9.69 -1.65
CA MET A 53 -5.85 8.96 -2.29
C MET A 53 -7.07 8.85 -1.36
N LEU A 54 -6.87 8.60 -0.05
CA LEU A 54 -7.93 8.54 0.94
C LEU A 54 -8.64 9.89 1.11
N GLU A 55 -7.88 10.97 1.15
CA GLU A 55 -8.38 12.34 1.27
C GLU A 55 -9.13 12.80 0.01
N SER A 56 -8.58 12.54 -1.18
CA SER A 56 -9.12 13.06 -2.44
C SER A 56 -10.20 12.18 -3.09
N ALA A 57 -10.31 10.91 -2.71
CA ALA A 57 -11.29 10.00 -3.30
C ALA A 57 -12.72 10.39 -2.93
N ARG A 58 -13.60 10.49 -3.93
CA ARG A 58 -15.02 10.80 -3.74
C ARG A 58 -15.87 9.56 -3.46
N ASP A 59 -15.43 8.39 -3.89
CA ASP A 59 -16.16 7.13 -3.73
C ASP A 59 -15.57 6.21 -2.64
N ASP A 60 -16.44 5.46 -1.96
CA ASP A 60 -16.06 4.55 -0.87
C ASP A 60 -15.19 3.39 -1.33
N ARG A 61 -15.34 2.91 -2.58
CA ARG A 61 -14.57 1.76 -3.07
C ARG A 61 -13.10 2.14 -3.16
N THR A 62 -12.80 3.35 -3.64
CA THR A 62 -11.44 3.90 -3.72
C THR A 62 -10.86 4.12 -2.32
N ARG A 63 -11.61 4.77 -1.42
CA ARG A 63 -11.17 4.95 -0.01
C ARG A 63 -10.89 3.62 0.69
N LYS A 64 -11.75 2.62 0.49
CA LYS A 64 -11.59 1.28 1.07
C LYS A 64 -10.30 0.60 0.64
N GLU A 65 -9.92 0.68 -0.64
CA GLU A 65 -8.66 0.09 -1.11
C GLU A 65 -7.44 0.81 -0.54
N ALA A 66 -7.49 2.15 -0.42
CA ALA A 66 -6.43 2.90 0.23
C ALA A 66 -6.25 2.49 1.70
N LEU A 67 -7.35 2.37 2.46
CA LEU A 67 -7.33 1.93 3.85
C LEU A 67 -6.77 0.51 4.02
N LYS A 68 -7.16 -0.44 3.15
CA LYS A 68 -6.62 -1.81 3.18
C LYS A 68 -5.10 -1.81 2.99
N ALA A 69 -4.60 -1.01 2.05
CA ALA A 69 -3.17 -0.91 1.80
C ALA A 69 -2.43 -0.29 2.99
N LEU A 70 -2.93 0.82 3.55
CA LEU A 70 -2.38 1.44 4.75
C LEU A 70 -2.37 0.48 5.94
N PHE A 71 -3.46 -0.27 6.13
CA PHE A 71 -3.55 -1.29 7.17
C PHE A 71 -2.47 -2.37 7.00
N ALA A 72 -2.28 -2.89 5.77
CA ALA A 72 -1.24 -3.89 5.50
C ALA A 72 0.18 -3.34 5.77
N ILE A 73 0.44 -2.08 5.40
CA ILE A 73 1.72 -1.41 5.63
C ILE A 73 1.97 -1.17 7.12
N SER A 74 0.93 -0.90 7.92
CA SER A 74 1.06 -0.57 9.36
C SER A 74 1.46 -1.74 10.27
N LYS A 75 1.49 -2.97 9.76
CA LYS A 75 1.71 -4.18 10.59
C LYS A 75 3.16 -4.39 11.07
N SER A 76 4.06 -3.43 10.87
CA SER A 76 5.45 -3.57 11.32
C SER A 76 5.54 -3.63 12.84
N GLY A 77 6.03 -4.74 13.39
CA GLY A 77 6.18 -4.97 14.84
C GLY A 77 5.39 -6.17 15.42
N GLN A 78 4.57 -6.87 14.64
CA GLN A 78 4.12 -8.23 15.01
C GLN A 78 5.10 -9.28 14.49
N ASP A 79 6.34 -9.21 14.98
CA ASP A 79 7.26 -10.34 14.83
C ASP A 79 6.72 -11.51 15.66
N SER A 80 6.46 -12.61 14.95
CA SER A 80 6.04 -13.91 15.44
C SER A 80 7.15 -14.64 16.23
N ASN A 81 7.77 -13.96 17.19
CA ASN A 81 8.71 -14.58 18.15
C ASN A 81 8.02 -15.15 19.40
N LEU A 82 6.72 -15.42 19.33
CA LEU A 82 5.93 -16.05 20.41
C LEU A 82 5.74 -17.57 20.22
N SER A 83 6.48 -18.22 19.31
CA SER A 83 6.44 -19.70 19.16
C SER A 83 7.71 -20.42 19.63
N ALA A 84 8.57 -19.75 20.40
CA ALA A 84 9.75 -20.38 21.00
C ALA A 84 9.87 -19.99 22.48
N ASN A 85 9.09 -20.64 23.34
CA ASN A 85 9.39 -20.93 24.75
C ASN A 85 8.44 -22.03 25.25
#